data_AF-A0A5J6G7V6-F1
#
_entry.id   AF-A0A5J6G7V6-F1
#
_cell.length_a   1.000
_cell.length_b   1.000
_cell.length_c   1.000
_cell.angle_alpha   90.00
_cell.angle_beta   90.00
_cell.angle_gamma   90.00
#
_symmetry.space_group_name_H-M   'P 1'
#
loop_
_entity.id
_entity.type
_entity.pdbx_description
1 polymer ?
#
loop_
_entity_poly.entity_id
_entity_poly.type
_entity_poly.pdbx_seq_one_letter_code
_entity_poly.pdbx_strand_id
1 'polypeptide(L)'
;MIRRWYTALGINLLLGIPAIVPMLMLWFLLSNWPLADIGLTTRIPTNEQDASPTAALLFFGPMIAASAVLWWIANRPLVRRTQLTRPRYWLLSFASTLIPTAVAITVWL
;
A
#
# COMPACT_ATOMS: atom_id res chain seq x y z
N MET A 1 14.27 -13.58 -24.15
CA MET A 1 13.01 -13.60 -23.37
C MET A 1 13.12 -12.85 -22.02
N ILE A 2 13.89 -11.75 -21.96
CA ILE A 2 14.18 -10.99 -20.73
C ILE A 2 13.20 -9.83 -20.46
N ARG A 3 12.36 -9.43 -21.42
CA ARG A 3 11.52 -8.22 -21.31
C ARG A 3 10.32 -8.31 -20.35
N ARG A 4 9.82 -9.52 -20.04
CA ARG A 4 8.49 -9.67 -19.40
C ARG A 4 8.43 -9.36 -17.91
N TRP A 5 9.52 -9.56 -17.18
CA TRP A 5 9.55 -9.29 -15.73
C TRP A 5 9.75 -7.81 -15.43
N TYR A 6 10.55 -7.10 -16.23
CA TYR A 6 10.66 -5.64 -16.15
C TYR A 6 9.33 -4.91 -16.39
N THR A 7 8.50 -5.42 -17.31
CA THR A 7 7.15 -4.84 -17.52
C THR A 7 6.29 -4.96 -16.26
N ALA A 8 6.34 -6.10 -15.57
CA ALA A 8 5.60 -6.27 -14.32
C ALA A 8 6.13 -5.35 -13.21
N LEU A 9 7.45 -5.18 -13.09
CA LEU A 9 8.05 -4.23 -12.14
C LEU A 9 7.64 -2.79 -12.47
N GLY A 10 7.71 -2.38 -13.73
CA GLY A 10 7.31 -1.05 -14.18
C GLY A 10 5.83 -0.74 -13.92
N ILE A 11 4.95 -1.71 -14.16
CA ILE A 11 3.51 -1.56 -13.82
C ILE A 11 3.33 -1.40 -12.31
N ASN A 12 4.01 -2.21 -11.49
CA ASN A 12 3.90 -2.10 -10.03
C ASN A 12 4.46 -0.79 -9.49
N LEU A 13 5.52 -0.24 -10.12
CA LEU A 13 6.06 1.07 -9.79
C LEU A 13 5.06 2.19 -10.13
N LEU A 14 4.44 2.14 -11.31
CA LEU A 14 3.41 3.10 -11.72
C LEU A 14 2.17 3.03 -10.83
N LEU A 15 1.74 1.82 -10.45
CA LEU A 15 0.67 1.61 -9.47
C LEU A 15 1.05 2.08 -8.08
N GLY A 16 2.35 2.09 -7.75
CA GLY A 16 2.86 2.59 -6.48
C GLY A 16 2.64 4.09 -6.29
N ILE A 17 2.62 4.88 -7.36
CA ILE A 17 2.39 6.34 -7.32
C ILE A 17 1.01 6.68 -6.73
N PRO A 18 -0.12 6.23 -7.30
CA PRO A 18 -1.44 6.46 -6.69
C PRO A 18 -1.61 5.69 -5.38
N ALA A 19 -0.85 4.60 -5.15
CA ALA A 19 -0.88 3.85 -3.91
C ALA A 19 -0.23 4.59 -2.71
N ILE A 20 0.48 5.69 -2.93
CA ILE A 20 1.02 6.52 -1.84
C ILE A 20 -0.11 6.96 -0.89
N VAL A 21 -1.22 7.48 -1.45
CA VAL A 21 -2.37 7.97 -0.68
C VAL A 21 -2.99 6.87 0.21
N PRO A 22 -3.43 5.70 -0.32
CA PRO A 22 -3.97 4.64 0.51
C PRO A 22 -2.93 4.06 1.48
N MET A 23 -1.63 4.10 1.18
CA MET A 23 -0.61 3.69 2.16
C MET A 23 -0.50 4.68 3.33
N LEU A 24 -0.60 5.98 3.07
CA LEU A 24 -0.66 6.98 4.14
C LEU A 24 -1.94 6.86 4.97
N MET A 25 -3.08 6.57 4.32
CA MET A 25 -4.35 6.32 5.03
C MET A 25 -4.25 5.07 5.91
N LEU A 26 -3.64 4.00 5.40
CA LEU A 26 -3.37 2.78 6.17
C LEU A 26 -2.44 3.07 7.34
N TRP A 27 -1.36 3.83 7.11
CA TRP A 27 -0.44 4.24 8.17
C TRP A 27 -1.13 5.09 9.25
N PHE A 28 -1.99 6.03 8.87
CA PHE A 28 -2.79 6.82 9.79
C PHE A 28 -3.68 5.93 10.66
N LEU A 29 -4.37 4.96 10.05
CA LEU A 29 -5.23 4.02 10.77
C LEU A 29 -4.43 3.11 11.71
N LEU A 30 -3.24 2.67 11.31
CA LEU A 30 -2.41 1.83 12.19
C LEU A 30 -1.80 2.65 13.34
N SER A 31 -1.25 3.82 13.04
CA SER A 31 -0.55 4.69 14.00
C SER A 31 -1.46 5.30 15.07
N ASN A 32 -2.73 5.54 14.78
CA ASN A 32 -3.64 6.14 15.76
C ASN A 32 -4.36 5.13 16.65
N TRP A 33 -4.44 3.86 16.24
CA TRP A 33 -5.20 2.84 16.96
C TRP A 33 -4.34 1.63 17.34
N PRO A 34 -4.16 0.58 16.53
CA PRO A 34 -3.48 -0.64 16.99
C PRO A 34 -2.02 -0.40 17.42
N LEU A 35 -1.30 0.52 16.76
CA LEU A 35 0.07 0.86 17.15
C LEU A 35 0.11 1.79 18.38
N ALA A 36 -0.90 2.63 18.55
CA ALA A 36 -1.00 3.49 19.73
C ALA A 36 -1.39 2.69 20.97
N ASP A 37 -2.29 1.71 20.82
CA ASP A 37 -2.77 0.83 21.89
C ASP A 37 -1.64 -0.05 22.46
N ILE A 38 -0.65 -0.42 21.64
CA ILE A 38 0.56 -1.14 22.07
C ILE A 38 1.70 -0.19 22.49
N GLY A 39 1.48 1.11 22.48
CA GLY A 39 2.47 2.13 22.88
C GLY A 39 3.60 2.38 21.88
N LEU A 40 3.48 1.90 20.62
CA LEU A 40 4.50 2.16 19.59
C LEU A 40 4.39 3.57 19.02
N THR A 41 3.20 4.16 19.03
CA THR A 41 2.92 5.49 18.50
C THR A 41 2.05 6.30 19.46
N THR A 42 2.09 7.62 19.33
CA THR A 42 1.18 8.50 20.07
C THR A 42 0.03 8.89 19.15
N ARG A 43 -1.19 8.68 19.62
CA ARG A 43 -2.40 9.07 18.90
C ARG A 43 -2.45 10.58 18.74
N ILE A 44 -2.83 11.04 17.55
CA ILE A 44 -3.01 12.46 17.29
C ILE A 44 -4.28 12.92 18.03
N PRO A 45 -4.21 13.94 18.88
CA PRO A 45 -5.41 14.48 19.53
C PRO A 45 -6.27 15.19 18.48
N THR A 46 -7.35 14.52 18.03
CA THR A 46 -8.38 15.12 17.18
C THR A 46 -9.56 15.57 18.05
N ASN A 47 -10.01 16.81 17.83
CA ASN A 47 -11.01 17.48 18.67
C ASN A 47 -12.47 17.09 18.34
N GLU A 48 -12.70 16.22 17.35
CA GLU A 48 -14.02 15.92 16.80
C GLU A 48 -14.23 14.41 16.59
N GLN A 49 -15.49 14.02 16.35
CA GLN A 49 -16.05 12.67 16.17
C GLN A 49 -15.26 11.69 15.27
N ASP A 50 -14.24 12.17 14.54
CA ASP A 50 -13.24 11.40 13.79
C ASP A 50 -12.33 10.53 14.67
N ALA A 51 -12.43 10.67 15.99
CA ALA A 51 -11.64 9.91 16.96
C ALA A 51 -11.99 8.40 17.01
N SER A 52 -13.06 7.92 16.38
CA SER A 52 -13.41 6.49 16.45
C SER A 52 -12.73 5.65 15.35
N PRO A 53 -12.15 4.48 15.68
CA PRO A 53 -11.51 3.61 14.69
C PRO A 53 -12.49 3.16 13.61
N THR A 54 -13.76 3.01 13.98
CA THR A 54 -14.83 2.57 13.08
C THR A 54 -15.14 3.61 12.01
N ALA A 55 -15.21 4.89 12.37
CA ALA A 55 -15.45 5.97 11.40
C ALA A 55 -14.27 6.12 10.42
N ALA A 56 -13.04 6.09 10.95
CA ALA A 56 -11.84 6.14 10.12
C ALA A 56 -11.75 4.93 9.17
N LEU A 57 -12.09 3.73 9.63
CA LEU A 57 -12.15 2.54 8.78
C LEU A 57 -13.27 2.62 7.73
N LEU A 58 -14.42 3.21 8.05
CA LEU A 58 -15.50 3.39 7.09
C LEU A 58 -15.11 4.37 5.96
N PHE A 59 -14.37 5.43 6.30
CA PHE A 59 -13.93 6.44 5.33
C PHE A 59 -12.70 6.00 4.53
N PHE A 60 -11.67 5.45 5.21
CA PHE A 60 -10.42 5.06 4.57
C PHE A 60 -10.41 3.63 4.03
N GLY A 61 -11.13 2.71 4.67
CA GLY A 61 -11.17 1.30 4.32
C GLY A 61 -11.55 1.04 2.87
N PRO A 62 -12.60 1.66 2.29
CA PRO A 62 -12.97 1.46 0.89
C PRO A 62 -11.87 1.88 -0.08
N MET A 63 -11.16 2.98 0.18
CA MET A 63 -10.05 3.43 -0.67
C MET A 63 -8.86 2.47 -0.61
N ILE A 64 -8.49 2.02 0.60
CA ILE A 64 -7.41 1.04 0.80
C ILE A 64 -7.77 -0.29 0.12
N ALA A 65 -9.00 -0.77 0.33
CA ALA A 65 -9.50 -2.00 -0.27
C ALA A 65 -9.56 -1.92 -1.79
N ALA A 66 -10.10 -0.82 -2.35
CA ALA A 66 -10.14 -0.61 -3.79
C ALA A 66 -8.74 -0.60 -4.41
N SER A 67 -7.78 0.10 -3.77
CA SER A 67 -6.38 0.10 -4.20
C SER A 67 -5.77 -1.30 -4.19
N ALA A 68 -5.97 -2.06 -3.11
CA ALA A 68 -5.46 -3.42 -2.99
C ALA A 68 -6.09 -4.37 -4.03
N VAL A 69 -7.38 -4.24 -4.30
CA VAL A 69 -8.10 -5.03 -5.31
C VAL A 69 -7.62 -4.68 -6.72
N LEU A 70 -7.46 -3.40 -7.04
CA LEU A 70 -6.94 -2.95 -8.34
C LEU A 70 -5.52 -3.48 -8.58
N TRP A 71 -4.66 -3.38 -7.55
CA TRP A 71 -3.31 -3.95 -7.59
C TRP A 71 -3.33 -5.47 -7.80
N TRP A 72 -4.20 -6.18 -7.10
CA TRP A 72 -4.34 -7.63 -7.24
C TRP A 72 -4.81 -8.04 -8.64
N ILE A 73 -5.83 -7.34 -9.18
CA ILE A 73 -6.36 -7.58 -10.52
C ILE A 73 -5.29 -7.32 -11.58
N ALA A 74 -4.51 -6.24 -11.46
CA ALA A 74 -3.41 -5.91 -12.37
C ALA A 74 -2.31 -7.00 -12.36
N ASN A 75 -2.00 -7.57 -11.20
CA ASN A 75 -0.94 -8.56 -11.04
C ASN A 75 -1.36 -10.00 -11.40
N ARG A 76 -2.64 -10.35 -11.26
CA ARG A 76 -3.16 -11.71 -11.55
C ARG A 76 -2.80 -12.24 -12.95
N PRO A 77 -2.98 -11.49 -14.06
CA PRO A 77 -2.61 -11.98 -15.40
C PRO A 77 -1.09 -12.01 -15.62
N LEU A 78 -0.34 -11.16 -14.92
CA LEU A 78 1.11 -11.04 -15.03
C LEU A 78 1.83 -12.20 -14.32
N VAL A 79 1.31 -12.69 -13.19
CA VAL A 79 1.81 -13.90 -12.49
C VAL A 79 1.96 -15.08 -13.47
N ARG A 80 0.95 -15.31 -14.33
CA ARG A 80 0.95 -16.43 -15.29
C ARG A 80 1.88 -16.21 -16.49
N ARG A 81 2.33 -14.97 -16.72
CA ARG A 81 3.12 -14.57 -17.89
C ARG A 81 4.61 -14.41 -17.58
N THR A 82 5.01 -14.47 -16.31
CA THR A 82 6.42 -14.39 -15.87
C THR A 82 7.00 -15.77 -15.59
N GLN A 83 8.33 -15.90 -15.66
CA GLN A 83 9.04 -17.14 -15.30
C GLN A 83 9.43 -17.21 -13.81
N LEU A 84 9.01 -16.22 -13.02
CA LEU A 84 9.27 -16.21 -11.58
C LEU A 84 8.37 -17.23 -10.87
N THR A 85 8.89 -17.82 -9.80
CA THR A 85 8.03 -18.61 -8.90
C THR A 85 6.97 -17.70 -8.31
N ARG A 86 5.74 -18.22 -8.17
CA ARG A 86 4.58 -17.47 -7.68
C ARG A 86 4.87 -16.62 -6.42
N PRO A 87 5.51 -17.13 -5.34
CA PRO A 87 5.80 -16.30 -4.17
C PRO A 87 6.81 -15.18 -4.45
N ARG A 88 7.85 -15.43 -5.26
CA ARG A 88 8.85 -14.41 -5.61
C ARG A 88 8.24 -13.30 -6.45
N TYR A 89 7.34 -13.62 -7.38
CA TYR A 89 6.63 -12.63 -8.17
C TYR A 89 5.82 -11.67 -7.29
N TRP A 90 5.05 -12.21 -6.34
CA TRP A 90 4.22 -11.40 -5.44
C TRP A 90 5.08 -10.50 -4.54
N LEU A 91 6.17 -11.05 -4.01
CA LEU A 91 7.11 -10.28 -3.17
C LEU A 91 7.74 -9.11 -3.94
N LEU A 92 8.22 -9.37 -5.16
CA LEU A 92 8.82 -8.33 -6.01
C LEU A 92 7.81 -7.28 -6.45
N SER A 93 6.59 -7.71 -6.79
CA SER A 93 5.50 -6.79 -7.16
C SER A 93 5.15 -5.87 -6.01
N PHE A 94 5.01 -6.44 -4.80
CA PHE A 94 4.72 -5.69 -3.58
C PHE A 94 5.86 -4.72 -3.25
N ALA A 95 7.11 -5.18 -3.25
CA ALA A 95 8.28 -4.34 -3.02
C ALA A 95 8.34 -3.19 -4.02
N SER A 96 8.09 -3.44 -5.31
CA SER A 96 8.10 -2.41 -6.36
C SER A 96 7.01 -1.36 -6.16
N THR A 97 5.82 -1.77 -5.72
CA THR A 97 4.72 -0.85 -5.39
C THR A 97 5.02 0.00 -4.15
N LEU A 98 5.86 -0.47 -3.23
CA LEU A 98 6.28 0.30 -2.06
C LEU A 98 7.40 1.31 -2.34
N ILE A 99 8.17 1.15 -3.42
CA ILE A 99 9.28 2.05 -3.75
C ILE A 99 8.83 3.53 -3.83
N PRO A 100 7.75 3.91 -4.55
CA PRO A 100 7.34 5.30 -4.63
C PRO A 100 6.98 5.89 -3.26
N THR A 101 6.35 5.11 -2.37
CA THR A 101 6.05 5.52 -1.01
C THR A 101 7.32 5.75 -0.20
N ALA A 102 8.31 4.84 -0.29
CA ALA A 102 9.60 5.02 0.38
C ALA A 102 10.35 6.25 -0.12
N VAL A 103 10.38 6.47 -1.44
CA VAL A 103 10.98 7.66 -2.05
C VAL A 103 10.27 8.92 -1.60
N ALA A 104 8.94 8.94 -1.58
CA ALA A 104 8.16 10.05 -1.07
C ALA A 104 8.56 10.35 0.39
N ILE A 105 8.56 9.34 1.26
CA ILE A 105 8.97 9.54 2.66
C ILE A 105 10.38 10.15 2.76
N THR A 106 11.35 9.68 1.97
CA THR A 106 12.73 10.21 2.00
C THR A 106 12.88 11.62 1.45
N VAL A 107 12.05 12.03 0.48
CA VAL A 107 12.10 13.40 -0.07
C VAL A 107 11.46 14.40 0.89
N TRP A 108 10.52 13.93 1.71
CA TRP A 108 9.78 14.75 2.67
C TRP A 108 10.44 14.84 4.06
N LEU A 109 11.42 13.97 4.37
CA LEU A 109 12.23 13.97 5.59
C LEU A 109 13.43 14.91 5.47
#